data_AF-A0A829NB29-F1
#
_entry.id   AF-A0A829NB29-F1
#
_cell.length_a   1.000
_cell.length_b   1.000
_cell.length_c   1.000
_cell.angle_alpha   90.00
_cell.angle_beta   90.00
_cell.angle_gamma   90.00
#
_symmetry.space_group_name_H-M   'P 1'
#
loop_
_entity.id
_entity.type
_entity.pdbx_description
1 polymer ?
#
loop_
_entity_poly.entity_id
_entity_poly.type
_entity_poly.pdbx_seq_one_letter_code
_entity_poly.pdbx_strand_id
1 'polypeptide(L)'
;MRATLGQTHNLDRVAEAAGLTRRTFTRRFQKSIGTSFGEWLAGQRIELAQRLLEATEKSMDMVAFEAGFGSATSLRQHFAARLKTSPAQYRREFSRRAGPDERMARTASY
;
A
#
# COMPACT_ATOMS: atom_id res chain seq x y z
N MET A 1 -2.52 6.92 12.90
CA MET A 1 -3.71 6.12 12.54
C MET A 1 -3.46 5.34 11.25
N ARG A 2 -2.93 4.12 11.31
CA ARG A 2 -2.70 3.22 10.14
C ARG A 2 -3.70 2.07 10.15
N ALA A 3 -4.99 2.37 10.19
CA ALA A 3 -6.03 1.35 10.31
C ALA A 3 -6.87 1.25 9.04
N THR A 4 -6.81 0.05 8.43
CA THR A 4 -7.85 -0.56 7.59
C THR A 4 -7.98 -0.04 6.14
N LEU A 5 -7.13 -0.56 5.26
CA LEU A 5 -7.17 -0.32 3.81
C LEU A 5 -8.05 -1.37 3.08
N GLY A 6 -9.25 -1.70 3.57
CA GLY A 6 -10.21 -2.60 2.91
C GLY A 6 -11.22 -1.84 2.04
N GLN A 7 -11.33 -2.19 0.75
CA GLN A 7 -11.74 -1.38 -0.41
C GLN A 7 -13.10 -0.62 -0.39
N THR A 8 -14.02 -0.88 0.54
CA THR A 8 -15.29 -0.11 0.65
C THR A 8 -15.33 0.72 1.94
N HIS A 9 -14.75 0.20 3.02
CA HIS A 9 -14.76 0.86 4.32
C HIS A 9 -13.82 2.06 4.39
N ASN A 10 -12.81 2.17 3.53
CA ASN A 10 -11.85 3.28 3.62
C ASN A 10 -12.45 4.61 3.14
N LEU A 11 -13.11 4.63 1.99
CA LEU A 11 -13.68 5.87 1.46
C LEU A 11 -14.85 6.35 2.32
N ASP A 12 -15.72 5.44 2.77
CA ASP A 12 -16.83 5.82 3.65
C ASP A 12 -16.33 6.29 5.02
N ARG A 13 -15.34 5.62 5.63
CA ARG A 13 -14.74 6.08 6.90
C ARG A 13 -13.98 7.40 6.78
N VAL A 14 -13.23 7.62 5.70
CA VAL A 14 -12.48 8.88 5.51
C VAL A 14 -13.45 10.02 5.21
N ALA A 15 -14.52 9.76 4.46
CA ALA A 15 -15.58 10.73 4.25
C ALA A 15 -16.29 11.06 5.58
N GLU A 16 -16.67 10.05 6.36
CA GLU A 16 -17.29 10.20 7.69
C GLU A 16 -16.38 10.95 8.67
N ALA A 17 -15.10 10.59 8.74
CA ALA A 17 -14.11 11.29 9.57
C ALA A 17 -13.91 12.76 9.16
N ALA A 18 -14.15 13.09 7.89
CA ALA A 18 -14.14 14.45 7.37
C ALA A 18 -15.51 15.17 7.55
N GLY A 19 -16.53 14.50 8.10
CA GLY A 19 -17.89 15.03 8.22
C GLY A 19 -18.60 15.20 6.88
N LEU A 20 -18.21 14.43 5.86
CA LEU A 20 -18.69 14.56 4.49
C LEU A 20 -19.34 13.27 4.00
N THR A 21 -20.32 13.40 3.11
CA THR A 21 -20.76 12.26 2.31
C THR A 21 -19.65 11.87 1.32
N ARG A 22 -19.59 10.58 0.96
CA ARG A 22 -18.65 10.03 -0.03
C ARG A 22 -18.53 10.87 -1.30
N ARG A 23 -19.66 11.27 -1.90
CA ARG A 23 -19.69 12.09 -3.12
C ARG A 23 -19.03 13.46 -2.94
N THR A 24 -19.25 14.10 -1.78
CA THR A 24 -18.69 15.43 -1.49
C THR A 24 -17.20 15.34 -1.18
N PHE A 25 -16.79 14.32 -0.43
CA PHE A 25 -15.39 14.04 -0.18
C PHE A 25 -14.62 13.78 -1.48
N THR A 26 -15.06 12.83 -2.32
CA THR A 26 -14.38 12.49 -3.58
C THR A 26 -14.21 13.70 -4.50
N ARG A 27 -15.26 14.53 -4.62
CA ARG A 27 -15.21 15.75 -5.46
C ARG A 27 -14.22 16.78 -4.92
N ARG A 28 -14.24 17.04 -3.61
CA ARG A 28 -13.32 18.01 -2.99
C ARG A 28 -11.87 17.49 -3.01
N PHE A 29 -11.68 16.20 -2.75
CA PHE A 29 -10.38 15.54 -2.83
C PHE A 29 -9.79 15.67 -4.23
N GLN A 30 -10.56 15.32 -5.27
CA GLN A 30 -10.10 15.43 -6.65
C GLN A 30 -9.78 16.88 -7.03
N LYS A 31 -10.59 17.86 -6.59
CA LYS A 31 -10.29 19.28 -6.83
C LYS A 31 -8.99 19.74 -6.14
N SER A 32 -8.65 19.15 -5.00
CA SER A 32 -7.47 19.52 -4.22
C SER A 32 -6.19 18.78 -4.65
N ILE A 33 -6.29 17.51 -5.01
CA ILE A 33 -5.15 16.60 -5.26
C ILE A 33 -4.96 16.34 -6.76
N GLY A 34 -5.95 16.67 -7.60
CA GLY A 34 -5.88 16.54 -9.05
C GLY A 34 -6.16 15.12 -9.57
N THR A 35 -6.24 14.12 -8.70
CA THR A 35 -6.58 12.73 -9.05
C THR A 35 -7.75 12.21 -8.21
N SER A 36 -8.39 11.14 -8.68
CA SER A 36 -9.44 10.47 -7.93
C SER A 36 -8.89 9.85 -6.63
N PHE A 37 -9.72 9.81 -5.58
CA PHE A 37 -9.33 9.20 -4.31
C PHE A 37 -8.92 7.73 -4.47
N GLY A 38 -9.60 6.97 -5.35
CA GLY A 38 -9.28 5.57 -5.58
C GLY A 38 -7.89 5.36 -6.19
N GLU A 39 -7.53 6.19 -7.16
CA GLU A 39 -6.19 6.16 -7.80
C GLU A 39 -5.10 6.60 -6.83
N TRP A 40 -5.32 7.68 -6.09
CA TRP A 40 -4.41 8.13 -5.03
C TRP A 40 -4.21 7.04 -3.96
N LEU A 41 -5.31 6.41 -3.51
CA LEU A 41 -5.26 5.35 -2.51
C LEU A 41 -4.51 4.12 -3.02
N ALA A 42 -4.71 3.74 -4.29
CA ALA A 42 -3.95 2.66 -4.90
C ALA A 42 -2.44 2.96 -4.89
N GLY A 43 -2.03 4.20 -5.18
CA GLY A 43 -0.65 4.64 -5.05
C GLY A 43 -0.10 4.49 -3.63
N GLN A 44 -0.82 5.01 -2.64
CA GLN A 44 -0.44 4.90 -1.23
C GLN A 44 -0.32 3.44 -0.74
N ARG A 45 -1.20 2.55 -1.22
CA ARG A 45 -1.13 1.12 -0.92
C ARG A 45 0.09 0.45 -1.53
N ILE A 46 0.47 0.83 -2.75
CA ILE A 46 1.69 0.33 -3.38
C ILE A 46 2.93 0.78 -2.62
N GLU A 47 3.01 2.05 -2.22
CA GLU A 47 4.11 2.57 -1.40
C GLU A 47 4.20 1.86 -0.04
N LEU A 48 3.06 1.54 0.57
CA LEU A 48 3.04 0.73 1.79
C LEU A 48 3.53 -0.70 1.53
N ALA A 49 3.08 -1.34 0.45
CA ALA A 49 3.55 -2.66 0.08
C ALA A 49 5.06 -2.69 -0.17
N GLN A 50 5.63 -1.70 -0.87
CA GLN A 50 7.09 -1.57 -1.06
C GLN A 50 7.82 -1.52 0.28
N ARG A 51 7.41 -0.64 1.19
CA ARG A 51 8.00 -0.53 2.54
C ARG A 51 7.94 -1.86 3.31
N LEU A 52 6.82 -2.58 3.22
CA LEU A 52 6.68 -3.90 3.87
C LEU A 52 7.58 -4.95 3.23
N LEU A 53 7.74 -4.93 1.90
CA LEU A 53 8.63 -5.84 1.17
C LEU A 53 10.11 -5.58 1.47
N GLU A 54 10.47 -4.33 1.72
CA GLU A 54 11.83 -3.89 2.03
C GLU A 54 12.22 -4.10 3.50
N ALA A 55 11.27 -3.91 4.41
CA ALA A 55 11.52 -3.98 5.85
C ALA A 55 11.24 -5.36 6.46
N THR A 56 10.53 -6.25 5.77
CA THR A 56 10.07 -7.52 6.35
C THR A 56 10.13 -8.70 5.38
N GLU A 57 10.26 -9.91 5.92
CA GLU A 57 10.21 -11.16 5.17
C GLU A 57 8.80 -11.79 5.14
N LYS A 58 7.77 -11.01 5.49
CA LYS A 58 6.36 -11.49 5.55
C LYS A 58 5.92 -12.16 4.24
N SER A 59 4.99 -13.10 4.33
CA SER A 59 4.39 -13.71 3.13
C SER A 59 3.69 -12.66 2.26
N MET A 60 3.55 -12.95 0.96
CA MET A 60 2.85 -12.04 0.04
C MET A 60 1.40 -11.79 0.47
N ASP A 61 0.74 -12.78 1.05
CA ASP A 61 -0.62 -12.66 1.57
C ASP A 61 -0.71 -11.70 2.75
N MET A 62 0.24 -11.77 3.69
CA MET A 62 0.33 -10.81 4.81
C MET A 62 0.62 -9.40 4.33
N VAL A 63 1.55 -9.24 3.39
CA VAL A 63 1.83 -7.93 2.76
C VAL A 63 0.59 -7.38 2.07
N ALA A 64 -0.15 -8.21 1.33
CA ALA A 64 -1.37 -7.80 0.65
C ALA A 64 -2.48 -7.41 1.62
N PHE A 65 -2.64 -8.14 2.72
CA PHE A 65 -3.60 -7.82 3.76
C PHE A 65 -3.26 -6.48 4.43
N GLU A 66 -2.02 -6.30 4.88
CA GLU A 66 -1.57 -5.07 5.56
C GLU A 66 -1.57 -3.85 4.62
N ALA A 67 -1.22 -4.03 3.35
CA ALA A 67 -1.31 -2.98 2.33
C ALA A 67 -2.75 -2.75 1.84
N GLY A 68 -3.71 -3.59 2.23
CA GLY A 68 -5.13 -3.40 1.92
C GLY A 68 -5.60 -3.90 0.55
N PHE A 69 -4.82 -4.73 -0.13
CA PHE A 69 -5.25 -5.34 -1.38
C PHE A 69 -6.22 -6.50 -1.16
N GLY A 70 -6.30 -7.05 0.06
CA GLY A 70 -7.22 -8.13 0.42
C GLY A 70 -6.79 -9.52 -0.06
N SER A 71 -5.98 -9.61 -1.12
CA SER A 71 -5.36 -10.84 -1.58
C SER A 71 -4.00 -10.59 -2.24
N ALA A 72 -3.12 -11.60 -2.21
CA ALA A 72 -1.84 -11.52 -2.92
C ALA A 72 -2.03 -11.35 -4.44
N THR A 73 -3.12 -11.88 -5.03
CA THR A 73 -3.44 -11.70 -6.45
C THR A 73 -3.73 -10.24 -6.79
N SER A 74 -4.59 -9.58 -6.01
CA SER A 74 -4.89 -8.15 -6.19
C SER A 74 -3.63 -7.30 -6.00
N LEU A 75 -2.80 -7.59 -5.00
CA LEU A 75 -1.51 -6.92 -4.82
C LEU A 75 -0.65 -7.05 -6.08
N ARG A 76 -0.47 -8.27 -6.62
CA ARG A 76 0.33 -8.51 -7.83
C ARG A 76 -0.20 -7.72 -9.02
N GLN A 77 -1.51 -7.71 -9.26
CA GLN A 77 -2.13 -6.98 -10.37
C GLN A 77 -1.86 -5.47 -10.27
N HIS A 78 -2.13 -4.86 -9.11
CA HIS A 78 -1.90 -3.42 -8.92
C HIS A 78 -0.42 -3.06 -8.97
N PHE A 79 0.46 -3.89 -8.41
CA PHE A 79 1.89 -3.67 -8.40
C PHE A 79 2.47 -3.75 -9.82
N ALA A 80 2.08 -4.76 -10.60
CA ALA A 80 2.49 -4.88 -11.99
C ALA A 80 1.97 -3.73 -12.86
N ALA A 81 0.72 -3.30 -12.66
CA ALA A 81 0.15 -2.17 -13.39
C ALA A 81 0.95 -0.88 -13.17
N ARG A 82 1.37 -0.62 -11.92
CA ARG A 82 2.02 0.63 -11.48
C ARG A 82 3.54 0.63 -11.67
N LEU A 83 4.22 -0.46 -11.32
CA LEU A 83 5.68 -0.56 -11.23
C LEU A 83 6.30 -1.48 -12.29
N LYS A 84 5.48 -2.10 -13.15
CA LYS A 84 5.93 -2.98 -14.25
C LYS A 84 6.81 -4.17 -13.79
N THR A 85 6.65 -4.57 -12.53
CA THR A 85 7.35 -5.72 -11.92
C THR A 85 6.43 -6.44 -10.93
N SER A 86 6.83 -7.61 -10.45
CA SER A 86 6.09 -8.33 -9.41
C SER A 86 6.61 -7.99 -8.00
N PRO A 87 5.77 -8.03 -6.95
CA PRO A 87 6.19 -7.85 -5.56
C PRO A 87 7.34 -8.78 -5.15
N ALA A 88 7.33 -10.04 -5.61
CA ALA A 88 8.36 -11.02 -5.30
C ALA A 88 9.69 -10.69 -6.00
N GLN A 89 9.65 -10.26 -7.26
CA GLN A 89 10.85 -9.81 -7.97
C GLN A 89 11.42 -8.54 -7.33
N TYR A 90 10.55 -7.58 -6.98
CA TYR A 90 10.93 -6.36 -6.27
C TYR A 90 11.68 -6.66 -4.97
N ARG A 91 11.12 -7.55 -4.12
CA ARG A 91 11.79 -7.99 -2.88
C ARG A 91 13.15 -8.60 -3.18
N ARG A 92 13.24 -9.51 -4.15
CA ARG A 92 14.50 -10.18 -4.49
C ARG A 92 15.58 -9.20 -4.95
N GLU A 93 15.22 -8.23 -5.78
CA GLU A 93 16.14 -7.19 -6.26
C GLU A 93 16.60 -6.28 -5.12
N PHE A 94 15.69 -5.87 -4.24
CA PHE A 94 16.02 -5.07 -3.08
C PHE A 94 16.93 -5.83 -2.11
N SER A 95 16.60 -7.09 -1.81
CA SER A 95 17.43 -7.97 -1.00
C SER A 95 18.83 -8.14 -1.60
N ARG A 96 18.98 -8.26 -2.92
CA ARG A 96 20.33 -8.33 -3.53
C ARG A 96 21.15 -7.03 -3.37
N ARG A 97 20.48 -5.88 -3.25
CA ARG A 97 21.14 -4.56 -3.08
C ARG A 97 21.43 -4.24 -1.61
N ALA A 98 20.51 -4.56 -0.70
CA ALA A 98 20.73 -4.49 0.73
C ALA A 98 21.60 -5.68 1.16
N GLY A 99 22.91 -5.47 1.24
CA GLY A 99 23.87 -6.46 1.71
C GLY A 99 23.46 -7.06 3.08
N PRO A 100 24.02 -8.21 3.48
CA PRO A 100 23.67 -8.90 4.72
C PRO A 100 23.68 -7.99 5.97
N ASP A 101 24.60 -7.02 6.01
CA ASP A 101 24.85 -6.13 7.16
C ASP A 101 23.69 -5.17 7.48
N GLU A 102 22.95 -4.64 6.50
CA GLU A 102 21.86 -3.67 6.75
C GLU A 102 20.59 -4.34 7.31
N ARG A 103 20.42 -5.64 7.12
CA ARG A 103 19.22 -6.37 7.53
C ARG A 103 19.20 -6.65 9.02
N MET A 104 20.37 -6.93 9.61
CA MET A 104 20.50 -7.18 11.05
C MET A 104 20.24 -5.91 11.87
N ALA A 105 20.65 -4.74 11.37
CA ALA A 105 20.42 -3.46 12.02
C ALA A 105 18.93 -3.05 12.06
N ARG A 106 18.10 -3.50 11.11
CA ARG A 106 16.69 -3.10 11.00
C ARG A 106 15.71 -4.04 11.72
N THR A 107 16.04 -5.32 11.85
CA THR A 107 15.18 -6.30 12.54
C THR A 107 15.20 -6.15 14.06
N ALA A 108 16.25 -5.51 14.63
CA ALA A 108 16.44 -5.36 16.08
C ALA A 108 15.63 -4.22 16.74
N SER A 109 14.73 -3.54 16.03
CA SER A 109 13.97 -2.39 16.54
C SER A 109 12.49 -2.66 16.80
N TYR A 110 12.12 -3.86 17.26
CA TYR A 110 10.74 -4.16 17.66
C TYR A 110 10.67 -4.94 18.97
#